data_AF-A0A1Q3SR81-F1
#
_entry.id   AF-A0A1Q3SR81-F1
#
_cell.length_a   1.000
_cell.length_b   1.000
_cell.length_c   1.000
_cell.angle_alpha   90.00
_cell.angle_beta   90.00
_cell.angle_gamma   90.00
#
_symmetry.space_group_name_H-M   'P 1'
#
loop_
_entity.id
_entity.type
_entity.pdbx_description
1 polymer ?
#
loop_
_entity_poly.entity_id
_entity_poly.type
_entity_poly.pdbx_seq_one_letter_code
_entity_poly.pdbx_strand_id
1 'polypeptide(L)'
;MSVGSDKTTIEALNEDGTIEQVEINFGETGLVPVVVQEAGTLAVLLVAFMNREAFEKTRKTGLAHFWSRSRQELWLKGATSGDYLKVESLAVNCEENSLLVKVSLLGKAACHTGHRSCYYRELVPANQSQTPA
;
A
#
# COMPACT_ATOMS: atom_id res chain seq x y z
N MET A 1 -9.31 -8.61 -28.71
CA MET A 1 -7.85 -8.74 -28.55
C MET A 1 -7.62 -8.94 -27.07
N SER A 2 -7.18 -10.12 -26.64
CA SER A 2 -6.94 -10.40 -25.22
C SER A 2 -5.78 -9.50 -24.78
N VAL A 3 -6.07 -8.46 -24.01
CA VAL A 3 -5.03 -7.69 -23.31
C VAL A 3 -4.42 -8.69 -22.34
N GLY A 4 -3.23 -9.20 -22.65
CA GLY A 4 -2.50 -10.08 -21.76
C GLY A 4 -2.45 -9.43 -20.38
N SER A 5 -3.03 -10.08 -19.38
CA SER A 5 -3.12 -9.58 -18.02
C SER A 5 -1.74 -9.10 -17.57
N ASP A 6 -1.62 -7.82 -17.19
CA ASP A 6 -0.39 -7.25 -16.66
C ASP A 6 -0.08 -7.97 -15.33
N LYS A 7 0.86 -8.91 -15.37
CA LYS A 7 1.19 -9.80 -14.25
C LYS A 7 2.68 -9.93 -13.95
N THR A 8 3.08 -9.93 -12.68
CA THR A 8 4.46 -10.18 -12.24
C THR A 8 4.55 -11.46 -11.42
N THR A 9 5.40 -12.41 -11.83
CA THR A 9 5.75 -13.59 -11.03
C THR A 9 6.85 -13.29 -10.03
N ILE A 10 6.68 -13.74 -8.79
CA ILE A 10 7.64 -13.56 -7.69
C ILE A 10 7.54 -14.73 -6.70
N GLU A 11 8.63 -15.02 -6.00
CA GLU A 11 8.62 -15.96 -4.87
C GLU A 11 8.00 -15.31 -3.63
N ALA A 12 7.07 -16.03 -3.00
CA ALA A 12 6.51 -15.69 -1.69
C ALA A 12 6.91 -16.75 -0.66
N LEU A 13 7.12 -16.31 0.58
CA LEU A 13 7.38 -17.17 1.73
C LEU A 13 6.06 -17.41 2.47
N ASN A 14 5.65 -18.67 2.57
CA ASN A 14 4.47 -19.09 3.29
C ASN A 14 4.70 -19.16 4.81
N GLU A 15 3.61 -19.21 5.58
CA GLU A 15 3.65 -19.29 7.05
C GLU A 15 4.37 -20.55 7.56
N ASP A 16 4.32 -21.65 6.79
CA ASP A 16 5.01 -22.90 7.09
C ASP A 16 6.49 -22.93 6.66
N GLY A 17 6.99 -21.82 6.09
CA GLY A 17 8.37 -21.67 5.63
C GLY A 17 8.63 -22.20 4.20
N THR A 18 7.61 -22.69 3.50
CA THR A 18 7.73 -23.08 2.09
C THR A 18 7.80 -21.86 1.18
N ILE A 19 8.42 -22.03 0.01
CA ILE A 19 8.46 -21.00 -1.04
C ILE A 19 7.49 -21.41 -2.14
N GLU A 20 6.63 -20.48 -2.53
CA GLU A 20 5.72 -20.63 -3.66
C GLU A 20 5.92 -19.52 -4.70
N GLN A 21 5.63 -19.81 -5.96
CA GLN A 21 5.55 -18.78 -6.99
C GLN A 21 4.15 -18.19 -7.00
N VAL A 22 4.06 -16.89 -6.77
CA VAL A 22 2.82 -16.12 -6.86
C VAL A 22 2.86 -15.20 -8.06
N GLU A 23 1.69 -14.86 -8.59
CA GLU A 23 1.53 -14.02 -9.77
C GLU A 23 0.70 -12.77 -9.47
N ILE A 24 1.37 -11.66 -9.14
CA ILE A 24 0.68 -10.39 -8.83
C ILE A 24 -0.08 -9.92 -10.07
N ASN A 25 -1.40 -9.85 -9.95
CA ASN A 25 -2.32 -9.47 -11.00
C ASN A 25 -2.73 -8.01 -10.88
N PHE A 26 -2.21 -7.17 -11.76
CA PHE A 26 -2.53 -5.74 -11.83
C PHE A 26 -3.90 -5.46 -12.48
N GLY A 27 -4.63 -6.52 -12.87
CA GLY A 27 -5.96 -6.44 -13.44
C GLY A 27 -6.02 -5.65 -14.75
N GLU A 28 -7.23 -5.31 -15.19
CA GLU A 28 -7.45 -4.55 -16.44
C GLU A 28 -6.95 -3.10 -16.36
N THR A 29 -6.85 -2.56 -15.14
CA THR A 29 -6.41 -1.18 -14.93
C THR A 29 -4.89 -1.02 -14.85
N GLY A 30 -4.14 -2.12 -14.79
CA GLY A 30 -2.70 -2.10 -14.53
C GLY A 30 -2.35 -1.62 -13.12
N LEU A 31 -3.25 -1.79 -12.15
CA LEU A 31 -3.12 -1.34 -10.77
C LEU A 31 -3.60 -2.38 -9.76
N VAL A 32 -2.86 -2.53 -8.66
CA VAL A 32 -3.30 -3.23 -7.45
C VAL A 32 -3.51 -2.24 -6.30
N PRO A 33 -4.57 -2.40 -5.47
CA PRO A 33 -4.68 -1.72 -4.20
C PRO A 33 -3.59 -2.19 -3.23
N VAL A 34 -3.13 -1.25 -2.41
CA VAL A 34 -2.06 -1.47 -1.45
C VAL A 34 -2.46 -0.92 -0.10
N VAL A 35 -2.56 -1.80 0.89
CA VAL A 35 -2.70 -1.41 2.30
C VAL A 35 -1.31 -1.16 2.86
N VAL A 36 -1.10 0.02 3.44
CA VAL A 36 0.17 0.37 4.07
C VAL A 36 -0.01 0.37 5.57
N GLN A 37 0.76 -0.46 6.26
CA GLN A 37 0.67 -0.67 7.70
C GLN A 37 1.99 -0.33 8.36
N GLU A 38 1.95 0.32 9.52
CA GLU A 38 3.15 0.52 10.32
C GLU A 38 3.59 -0.78 11.01
N ALA A 39 4.85 -1.18 10.80
CA ALA A 39 5.37 -2.46 11.29
C ALA A 39 5.34 -2.57 12.83
N GLY A 40 5.64 -1.48 13.54
CA GLY A 40 5.74 -1.49 15.01
C GLY A 40 4.40 -1.41 15.75
N THR A 41 3.37 -0.81 15.14
CA THR A 41 2.08 -0.55 15.80
C THR A 41 0.92 -1.32 15.17
N LEU A 42 1.14 -1.90 13.98
CA LEU A 42 0.13 -2.49 13.13
C LEU A 42 -1.00 -1.52 12.72
N ALA A 43 -0.82 -0.22 12.94
CA ALA A 43 -1.76 0.80 12.47
C ALA A 43 -1.76 0.87 10.94
N VAL A 44 -2.95 0.84 10.33
CA VAL A 44 -3.09 1.15 8.91
C VAL A 44 -2.82 2.65 8.72
N LEU A 45 -1.85 2.98 7.87
CA LEU A 45 -1.41 4.35 7.60
C LEU A 45 -2.18 4.97 6.45
N LEU A 46 -2.30 4.27 5.33
CA LEU A 46 -3.02 4.72 4.14
C LEU A 46 -3.32 3.53 3.22
N VAL A 47 -4.23 3.76 2.26
CA VAL A 47 -4.40 2.91 1.10
C VAL A 47 -4.01 3.69 -0.14
N ALA A 48 -3.25 3.05 -1.02
CA ALA A 48 -2.82 3.60 -2.30
C ALA A 48 -2.91 2.52 -3.38
N PHE A 49 -2.39 2.83 -4.58
CA PHE A 49 -2.33 1.89 -5.70
C PHE A 49 -0.88 1.78 -6.18
N MET A 50 -0.50 0.61 -6.67
CA MET A 50 0.75 0.40 -7.39
C MET A 50 0.43 -0.14 -8.78
N ASN A 51 1.08 0.40 -9.81
CA ASN A 51 1.28 -0.32 -11.06
C ASN A 51 2.55 -1.20 -10.95
N ARG A 52 2.85 -1.95 -12.00
CA ARG A 52 4.07 -2.77 -12.06
C ARG A 52 5.34 -1.98 -11.75
N GLU A 53 5.49 -0.78 -12.34
CA GLU A 53 6.68 0.05 -12.12
C GLU A 53 6.84 0.46 -10.64
N ALA A 54 5.75 0.88 -10.00
CA ALA A 54 5.74 1.26 -8.59
C ALA A 54 6.10 0.08 -7.68
N PHE A 55 5.58 -1.11 -7.98
CA PHE A 55 5.94 -2.33 -7.27
C PHE A 55 7.44 -2.65 -7.39
N GLU A 56 7.98 -2.66 -8.61
CA GLU A 56 9.40 -2.96 -8.83
C GLU A 56 10.32 -1.92 -8.19
N LYS A 57 9.98 -0.62 -8.27
CA LYS A 57 10.75 0.43 -7.58
C LYS A 57 10.67 0.30 -6.07
N THR A 58 9.52 -0.09 -5.53
CA THR A 58 9.36 -0.33 -4.09
C THR A 58 10.31 -1.43 -3.61
N ARG A 59 10.35 -2.56 -4.32
CA ARG A 59 11.29 -3.66 -4.03
C ARG A 59 12.75 -3.24 -4.18
N LYS A 60 13.08 -2.55 -5.27
CA LYS A 60 14.46 -2.15 -5.59
C LYS A 60 15.04 -1.13 -4.61
N THR A 61 14.22 -0.18 -4.17
CA THR A 61 14.69 0.95 -3.34
C THR A 61 14.50 0.74 -1.84
N GLY A 62 13.62 -0.19 -1.45
CA GLY A 62 13.19 -0.33 -0.06
C GLY A 62 12.34 0.85 0.44
N LEU A 63 11.83 1.70 -0.46
CA LEU A 63 10.96 2.83 -0.14
C LEU A 63 9.63 2.70 -0.88
N ALA A 64 8.53 3.06 -0.22
CA ALA A 64 7.20 2.92 -0.81
C ALA A 64 6.98 3.88 -2.00
N HIS A 65 6.83 3.31 -3.19
CA HIS A 65 6.44 4.00 -4.42
C HIS A 65 4.98 3.65 -4.75
N PHE A 66 4.22 4.60 -5.26
CA PHE A 66 2.82 4.42 -5.60
C PHE A 66 2.51 5.03 -6.96
N TRP A 67 1.36 4.65 -7.52
CA TRP A 67 0.79 5.25 -8.71
C TRP A 67 -0.37 6.17 -8.33
N SER A 68 -0.30 7.43 -8.76
CA SER A 68 -1.40 8.38 -8.60
C SER A 68 -2.41 8.19 -9.73
N ARG A 69 -3.61 7.71 -9.41
CA ARG A 69 -4.69 7.53 -10.42
C ARG A 69 -5.19 8.84 -11.01
N SER A 70 -5.16 9.92 -10.24
CA SER A 70 -5.62 11.24 -10.72
C SER A 70 -4.56 11.95 -11.57
N ARG A 71 -3.28 11.81 -11.21
CA ARG A 71 -2.16 12.45 -11.92
C ARG A 71 -1.56 11.56 -13.00
N GLN A 72 -1.92 10.27 -13.04
CA GLN A 72 -1.38 9.27 -13.96
C GLN A 72 0.16 9.25 -13.93
N GLU A 73 0.73 9.27 -12.72
CA GLU A 73 2.16 9.33 -12.53
C GLU A 73 2.62 8.47 -11.34
N LEU A 74 3.86 8.00 -11.43
CA LEU A 74 4.58 7.40 -10.33
C LEU A 74 4.98 8.46 -9.31
N TRP A 75 4.89 8.16 -8.03
CA TRP A 75 5.44 9.01 -6.97
C TRP A 75 6.04 8.20 -5.83
N LEU A 76 7.10 8.74 -5.23
CA LEU A 76 7.76 8.22 -4.03
C LEU A 76 7.16 8.91 -2.81
N LYS A 77 6.59 8.14 -1.86
CA LYS A 77 6.04 8.71 -0.63
C LYS A 77 7.15 9.35 0.20
N GLY A 78 6.96 10.62 0.54
CA GLY A 78 7.93 11.41 1.29
C GLY A 78 8.89 12.22 0.41
N ALA A 79 8.88 12.07 -0.92
CA ALA A 79 9.80 12.79 -1.80
C ALA A 79 9.75 14.32 -1.64
N THR A 80 8.57 14.88 -1.32
CA THR A 80 8.40 16.31 -1.07
C THR A 80 8.46 16.68 0.41
N SER A 81 7.89 15.86 1.30
CA SER A 81 7.76 16.20 2.73
C SER A 81 8.90 15.70 3.62
N GLY A 82 9.73 14.79 3.13
CA GLY A 82 10.70 14.03 3.92
C GLY A 82 10.09 12.86 4.71
N ASP A 83 8.76 12.69 4.72
CA ASP A 83 8.07 11.62 5.45
C ASP A 83 8.06 10.31 4.66
N TYR A 84 9.24 9.73 4.49
CA TYR A 84 9.43 8.46 3.77
C TYR A 84 8.83 7.28 4.53
N LEU A 85 8.42 6.27 3.77
CA LEU A 85 7.98 4.98 4.29
C LEU A 85 9.00 3.92 3.84
N LYS A 86 9.85 3.49 4.78
CA LYS A 86 10.82 2.41 4.56
C LYS A 86 10.10 1.08 4.62
N VAL A 87 10.23 0.26 3.58
CA VAL A 87 9.60 -1.06 3.49
C VAL A 87 10.33 -2.03 4.41
N GLU A 88 9.58 -2.68 5.28
CA GLU A 88 10.06 -3.78 6.13
C GLU A 88 9.62 -5.13 5.58
N SER A 89 8.39 -5.23 5.05
CA SER A 89 7.93 -6.43 4.35
C SER A 89 6.83 -6.11 3.33
N LEU A 90 6.68 -7.03 2.37
CA LEU A 90 5.62 -7.06 1.37
C LEU A 90 4.91 -8.40 1.49
N ALA A 91 3.58 -8.38 1.44
CA ALA A 91 2.76 -9.58 1.33
C ALA A 91 1.70 -9.37 0.25
N VAL A 92 1.24 -10.47 -0.34
CA VAL A 92 0.15 -10.50 -1.31
C VAL A 92 -1.02 -11.26 -0.69
N ASN A 93 -2.27 -10.92 -1.02
CA ASN A 93 -3.42 -11.72 -0.61
C ASN A 93 -3.54 -13.02 -1.43
N CYS A 94 -4.39 -13.93 -0.98
CA CYS A 94 -4.62 -15.23 -1.63
C CYS A 94 -5.16 -15.16 -3.07
N GLU A 95 -5.75 -14.03 -3.48
CA GLU A 95 -6.24 -13.81 -4.85
C GLU A 95 -5.22 -13.07 -5.73
N GLU A 96 -4.02 -12.81 -5.20
CA GLU A 96 -2.89 -12.19 -5.89
C GLU A 96 -3.18 -10.79 -6.48
N ASN A 97 -4.20 -10.11 -5.97
CA ASN A 97 -4.75 -8.89 -6.54
C ASN A 97 -4.67 -7.68 -5.59
N SER A 98 -4.07 -7.83 -4.40
CA SER A 98 -3.81 -6.74 -3.47
C SER A 98 -2.55 -6.98 -2.65
N LEU A 99 -1.91 -5.90 -2.20
CA LEU A 99 -0.68 -5.96 -1.43
C LEU A 99 -0.84 -5.37 -0.03
N LEU A 100 -0.13 -5.96 0.93
CA LEU A 100 0.16 -5.37 2.23
C LEU A 100 1.63 -4.95 2.28
N VAL A 101 1.89 -3.68 2.54
CA VAL A 101 3.24 -3.16 2.75
C VAL A 101 3.38 -2.80 4.22
N LYS A 102 4.22 -3.52 4.95
CA LYS A 102 4.62 -3.11 6.31
C LYS A 102 5.80 -2.16 6.21
N VAL A 103 5.70 -1.02 6.88
CA VAL A 103 6.68 0.07 6.77
C VAL A 103 7.11 0.61 8.13
N SER A 104 8.31 1.18 8.15
CA SER A 104 8.76 2.13 9.16
C SER A 104 8.58 3.56 8.61
N LEU A 105 7.83 4.40 9.34
CA LEU A 105 7.71 5.82 9.02
C LEU A 105 8.98 6.56 9.48
N LEU A 106 9.73 7.13 8.53
CA LEU A 106 10.97 7.84 8.81
C LEU A 106 10.78 9.34 9.14
N GLY A 107 9.55 9.84 8.99
CA GLY A 107 9.21 11.24 9.26
C GLY A 107 8.12 11.40 10.32
N LYS A 108 7.38 12.50 10.23
CA LYS A 108 6.36 12.90 11.20
C LYS A 108 4.99 12.29 10.89
N ALA A 109 4.63 12.23 9.60
CA ALA A 109 3.26 11.91 9.19
C ALA A 109 3.18 11.10 7.89
N ALA A 110 2.32 10.07 7.85
CA ALA A 110 1.96 9.45 6.58
C ALA A 110 0.92 10.29 5.83
N CYS A 111 0.07 11.04 6.54
CA CYS A 111 -0.97 11.88 5.95
C CYS A 111 -0.47 13.29 5.63
N HIS A 112 -0.90 13.84 4.49
CA HIS A 112 -0.57 15.22 4.09
C HIS A 112 -1.16 16.30 5.01
N THR A 113 -2.10 15.95 5.89
CA THR A 113 -2.66 16.85 6.91
C THR A 113 -1.86 16.86 8.22
N GLY A 114 -0.72 16.17 8.28
CA GLY A 114 0.14 16.11 9.47
C GLY A 114 -0.19 14.99 10.45
N HIS A 115 -1.19 14.15 10.16
CA HIS A 115 -1.52 13.00 11.00
C HIS A 115 -0.67 11.77 10.68
N ARG A 116 -0.39 10.95 11.70
CA ARG A 116 0.37 9.71 11.54
C ARG A 116 -0.27 8.78 10.51
N SER A 117 -1.59 8.65 10.54
CA SER A 117 -2.39 7.86 9.61
C SER A 117 -3.43 8.75 8.90
N CYS A 118 -3.79 8.39 7.66
CA CYS A 118 -4.95 8.95 6.95
C CYS A 118 -6.28 8.58 7.63
N TYR A 119 -6.29 7.52 8.44
CA TYR A 119 -7.44 7.04 9.22
C TYR A 119 -7.49 7.67 10.62
N TYR A 120 -7.20 8.97 10.74
CA TYR A 120 -7.18 9.70 12.01
C TYR A 120 -8.56 10.11 12.54
N ARG A 121 -9.64 9.78 11.80
CA ARG A 121 -11.03 10.09 12.17
C ARG A 121 -11.82 8.81 12.25
N GLU A 122 -12.57 8.64 13.33
CA GLU A 122 -13.54 7.57 13.47
C GLU A 122 -14.93 8.06 13.05
N LEU A 123 -15.74 7.14 12.52
CA LEU A 123 -17.12 7.42 12.18
C LEU A 123 -17.97 7.29 13.44
N VAL A 124 -18.86 8.25 13.69
CA VAL A 124 -19.83 8.15 14.78
C VAL A 124 -20.80 7.00 14.46
N PRO A 125 -21.04 6.06 15.39
CA PRO A 125 -22.01 5.01 15.20
C PRO A 125 -23.41 5.57 14.90
N ALA A 126 -24.10 5.02 13.90
CA ALA A 126 -25.42 5.51 13.51
C ALA A 126 -26.45 5.51 14.67
N ASN A 127 -26.31 4.58 15.62
CA ASN A 127 -27.13 4.46 16.82
C ASN A 127 -26.79 5.46 17.94
N GLN A 128 -25.80 6.34 17.74
CA GLN A 128 -25.38 7.38 18.68
C GLN A 128 -25.64 8.79 18.15
N SER A 129 -26.52 8.94 17.17
CA SER A 129 -27.02 10.24 16.71
C SER A 129 -27.97 10.84 17.76
N GLN A 130 -27.45 11.13 18.95
CA GLN A 130 -28.07 12.06 19.88
C GLN A 130 -27.52 13.45 19.57
N THR A 131 -28.43 14.35 19.20
CA THR A 131 -28.21 15.76 18.91
C THR A 131 -27.32 16.43 19.96
N PRO A 132 -26.21 17.10 19.60
CA PRO A 132 -25.56 18.00 20.53
C PRO A 132 -26.53 19.16 20.84
N ALA A 133 -26.78 19.40 22.13
CA ALA A 133 -27.53 20.54 22.63
C ALA A 133 -26.91 21.89 22.22
#